data_AF-A0A6J5DN15-F1
#
_entry.id   AF-A0A6J5DN15-F1
#
_cell.length_a   1.000
_cell.length_b   1.000
_cell.length_c   1.000
_cell.angle_alpha   90.00
_cell.angle_beta   90.00
_cell.angle_gamma   90.00
#
_symmetry.space_group_name_H-M   'P 1'
#
loop_
_entity.id
_entity.type
_entity.pdbx_description
1 polymer ?
#
loop_
_entity_poly.entity_id
_entity_poly.type
_entity_poly.pdbx_seq_one_letter_code
_entity_poly.pdbx_strand_id
1 'polypeptide(L)' 'MTQYEIQVLQADVSMLPVAGREPIEFFPGSGPDGKPYAALHTNSLAELNGWREVLQAGGRPHRLVNHAYGYRQEVNDPDW' A
#
# COMPACT_ATOMS: atom_id res chain seq x y z
N MET A 1 -3.08 17.31 -8.54
CA MET A 1 -3.69 16.68 -7.35
C MET A 1 -2.68 15.71 -6.79
N THR A 2 -2.40 15.75 -5.49
CA THR A 2 -1.48 14.79 -4.88
C THR A 2 -2.18 13.46 -4.74
N GLN A 3 -1.63 12.41 -5.34
CA GLN A 3 -2.13 11.05 -5.23
C GLN A 3 -1.06 10.22 -4.53
N TYR A 4 -1.42 9.72 -3.36
CA TYR A 4 -0.63 8.77 -2.59
C TYR A 4 -1.12 7.37 -2.89
N GLU A 5 -0.20 6.44 -2.77
CA GLU A 5 -0.46 5.02 -2.94
C GLU A 5 0.32 4.24 -1.89
N ILE A 6 -0.32 3.21 -1.34
CA ILE A 6 0.35 2.18 -0.56
C ILE A 6 0.08 0.84 -1.21
N GLN A 7 1.16 0.12 -1.49
CA GLN A 7 1.09 -1.26 -1.93
C GLN A 7 1.32 -2.17 -0.72
N VAL A 8 0.48 -3.19 -0.60
CA VAL A 8 0.51 -4.16 0.49
C VAL A 8 0.19 -5.54 -0.05
N LEU A 9 0.56 -6.59 0.67
CA LEU A 9 0.09 -7.94 0.33
C LEU A 9 -1.45 -7.96 0.32
N GLN A 10 -2.02 -8.65 -0.67
CA GLN A 10 -3.48 -8.72 -0.80
C GLN A 10 -4.15 -9.29 0.47
N ALA A 11 -3.48 -10.19 1.20
CA ALA A 11 -3.97 -10.75 2.46
C ALA A 11 -4.05 -9.71 3.60
N ASP A 12 -3.16 -8.71 3.60
CA ASP A 12 -3.04 -7.70 4.65
C ASP A 12 -4.02 -6.52 4.44
N VAL A 13 -4.69 -6.42 3.29
CA VAL A 13 -5.70 -5.38 3.00
C VAL A 13 -6.80 -5.36 4.07
N SER A 14 -7.22 -6.54 4.54
CA SER A 14 -8.26 -6.68 5.57
C SER A 14 -7.90 -6.03 6.91
N MET A 15 -6.61 -5.77 7.16
CA MET A 15 -6.13 -5.10 8.38
C MET A 15 -6.27 -3.58 8.30
N LEU A 16 -6.38 -3.03 7.09
CA LEU A 16 -6.40 -1.59 6.87
C LEU A 16 -7.82 -1.03 7.08
N PRO A 17 -7.96 0.09 7.80
CA PRO A 17 -9.21 0.82 7.85
C PRO A 17 -9.40 1.55 6.51
N VAL A 18 -9.99 0.85 5.53
CA VAL A 18 -10.36 1.44 4.24
C VAL A 18 -11.76 2.01 4.33
N ALA A 19 -11.94 3.29 4.05
CA ALA A 19 -13.20 4.00 4.20
C ALA A 19 -14.15 3.73 3.01
N GLY A 20 -14.34 2.47 2.61
CA GLY A 20 -15.41 1.99 1.72
C GLY A 20 -15.58 2.65 0.33
N ARG A 21 -14.76 3.65 -0.03
CA ARG A 21 -14.90 4.46 -1.25
C ARG A 21 -13.60 4.64 -2.02
N GLU A 22 -12.50 4.15 -1.49
CA GLU A 22 -11.19 4.34 -2.11
C GLU A 22 -10.93 3.23 -3.12
N PRO A 23 -10.34 3.56 -4.28
CA PRO A 23 -9.99 2.55 -5.25
C PRO A 23 -8.87 1.68 -4.66
N ILE A 24 -9.22 0.42 -4.41
CA ILE A 24 -8.26 -0.66 -4.17
C ILE A 24 -8.09 -1.38 -5.51
N GLU A 25 -6.87 -1.37 -6.03
CA GLU A 25 -6.50 -2.10 -7.24
C GLU A 25 -5.75 -3.38 -6.85
N PHE A 26 -6.16 -4.52 -7.40
CA PHE A 26 -5.54 -5.81 -7.12
C PHE A 26 -4.67 -6.25 -8.30
N PHE A 27 -3.44 -6.63 -8.00
CA PHE A 27 -2.46 -7.05 -8.99
C PHE A 27 -2.08 -8.51 -8.77
N PRO A 28 -2.13 -9.35 -9.81
CA PRO A 28 -1.51 -10.67 -9.73
C PRO A 28 -0.02 -10.47 -9.57
N GLY A 29 0.59 -11.13 -8.58
CA GLY A 29 2.03 -11.01 -8.35
C GLY A 29 2.81 -11.41 -9.60
N SER A 30 3.63 -10.50 -10.10
CA SER A 30 4.29 -10.63 -11.40
C SER A 30 5.74 -11.07 -11.23
N GLY A 31 5.96 -12.35 -10.88
CA GLY A 31 7.30 -12.95 -10.79
C GLY A 31 7.31 -14.39 -10.25
N PRO A 32 8.47 -15.08 -10.22
CA PRO A 32 8.60 -16.47 -9.74
C PRO A 32 8.23 -16.66 -8.26
N ASP A 33 8.49 -15.63 -7.43
CA ASP A 33 8.07 -15.54 -6.02
C ASP A 33 6.97 -14.46 -5.81
N GLY A 34 6.52 -13.82 -6.90
CA GLY A 34 5.73 -12.59 -6.88
C GLY A 34 4.40 -12.79 -6.17
N LYS A 35 4.27 -12.21 -4.97
CA LYS A 35 3.04 -12.30 -4.19
C LYS A 35 1.98 -11.36 -4.76
N PRO A 36 0.70 -11.77 -4.78
CA PRO A 36 -0.38 -10.85 -5.12
C PRO A 36 -0.42 -9.70 -4.13
N TYR A 37 -0.51 -8.49 -4.66
CA TYR A 37 -0.53 -7.26 -3.87
C TYR A 37 -1.74 -6.41 -4.26
N ALA A 38 -2.11 -5.53 -3.34
CA ALA A 38 -3.12 -4.52 -3.57
C ALA A 38 -2.46 -3.14 -3.48
N ALA A 39 -2.84 -2.24 -4.39
CA ALA A 39 -2.53 -0.83 -4.30
C ALA A 39 -3.77 -0.09 -3.81
N LEU A 40 -3.64 0.65 -2.71
CA LEU A 40 -4.67 1.53 -2.19
C LEU A 40 -4.27 2.96 -2.51
N HIS A 41 -5.19 3.73 -3.09
CA HIS A 41 -4.92 5.12 -3.46
C HIS A 41 -5.74 6.08 -2.61
N THR A 42 -5.08 7.15 -2.13
CA THR A 42 -5.73 8.23 -1.39
C THR A 42 -5.13 9.57 -1.78
N ASN A 43 -5.89 10.65 -1.63
CA ASN A 43 -5.38 12.02 -1.69
C ASN A 43 -5.15 12.62 -0.29
N SER A 44 -5.40 11.84 0.77
CA SER A 44 -5.27 12.23 2.17
C SER A 44 -3.98 11.70 2.78
N LEU A 45 -3.08 12.60 3.16
CA LEU A 45 -1.85 12.22 3.86
C LEU A 45 -2.13 11.61 5.24
N ALA A 46 -3.21 12.04 5.90
CA ALA A 46 -3.62 11.50 7.19
C ALA A 46 -4.02 10.02 7.08
N GLU A 47 -4.71 9.66 6.01
CA GLU A 47 -5.14 8.29 5.71
C GLU A 47 -3.96 7.39 5.35
N LEU A 48 -3.04 7.88 4.51
CA LEU A 48 -1.78 7.18 4.21
C LEU A 48 -0.98 6.89 5.49
N ASN A 49 -0.89 7.86 6.39
CA ASN A 49 -0.19 7.68 7.67
C ASN A 49 -0.89 6.65 8.56
N GLY A 50 -2.23 6.64 8.61
CA GLY A 50 -3.00 5.65 9.35
C GLY A 50 -2.75 4.22 8.84
N TRP A 51 -2.72 4.02 7.52
CA TRP A 51 -2.37 2.72 6.95
C TRP A 51 -0.94 2.29 7.28
N ARG A 52 0.01 3.23 7.16
CA ARG A 52 1.41 2.99 7.48
C ARG A 52 1.61 2.57 8.94
N GLU A 53 0.94 3.23 9.88
CA GLU A 53 1.02 2.90 11.30
C GLU A 53 0.54 1.48 11.60
N VAL A 54 -0.59 1.06 11.01
CA VAL A 54 -1.12 -0.30 11.14
C VAL A 54 -0.13 -1.34 10.60
N LEU A 55 0.45 -1.09 9.42
CA LEU A 55 1.40 -2.01 8.79
C LEU A 55 2.72 -2.09 9.56
N GLN A 56 3.22 -0.96 10.05
CA GLN A 56 4.44 -0.92 10.87
C GLN A 56 4.25 -1.64 12.21
N ALA A 57 3.11 -1.42 12.88
CA ALA A 57 2.77 -2.13 14.12
C ALA A 57 2.71 -3.65 13.91
N GLY A 58 2.27 -4.10 12.73
CA GLY A 58 2.21 -5.50 12.35
C GLY A 58 3.48 -6.06 11.69
N GLY A 59 4.55 -5.26 11.52
CA GLY A 59 5.76 -5.66 10.81
C GLY A 59 5.51 -6.06 9.34
N ARG A 60 4.46 -5.53 8.72
CA ARG A 60 4.02 -5.95 7.37
C ARG A 60 4.85 -5.28 6.26
N PRO A 61 5.26 -6.03 5.23
CA PRO A 61 5.88 -5.45 4.06
C PRO A 61 4.93 -4.50 3.35
N HIS A 62 5.42 -3.32 2.96
CA HIS A 62 4.65 -2.32 2.22
C HIS A 62 5.55 -1.41 1.39
N ARG A 63 4.98 -0.85 0.33
CA ARG A 63 5.62 0.14 -0.53
C ARG A 63 4.76 1.40 -0.57
N LEU A 64 5.32 2.53 -0.20
CA LEU A 64 4.69 3.85 -0.29
C LEU A 64 5.10 4.51 -1.60
N VAL A 65 4.14 5.05 -2.33
CA VAL A 65 4.38 5.81 -3.56
C VAL A 65 3.65 7.15 -3.47
N ASN A 66 4.36 8.22 -3.76
CA ASN A 66 3.81 9.55 -3.90
C ASN A 66 4.01 10.02 -5.34
N HIS A 67 2.94 9.92 -6.11
CA HIS A 67 2.93 10.21 -7.55
C HIS A 67 3.21 11.67 -7.87
N ALA A 68 2.95 12.60 -6.93
CA ALA A 68 3.21 14.02 -7.16
C ALA A 68 4.71 14.38 -7.20
N TYR A 69 5.55 13.60 -6.50
CA TYR A 69 6.98 13.87 -6.38
C TYR A 69 7.85 12.73 -6.91
N GLY A 70 7.25 11.69 -7.50
CA GLY A 70 7.97 10.48 -7.92
C GLY A 70 8.68 9.77 -6.76
N TYR A 71 8.21 9.98 -5.53
CA TYR A 71 8.84 9.41 -4.34
C TYR A 71 8.33 8.00 -4.08
N ARG A 72 9.24 7.06 -3.83
CA ARG A 72 8.97 5.67 -3.48
C ARG A 72 9.76 5.27 -2.25
N GLN A 73 9.11 4.58 -1.33
CA GLN A 73 9.75 4.02 -0.14
C GLN A 73 9.29 2.58 0.07
N GLU A 74 10.23 1.70 0.36
CA GLU A 74 9.98 0.29 0.65
C GLU A 74 10.29 0.00 2.11
N VAL A 75 9.43 -0.80 2.74
CA VAL A 75 9.55 -1.17 4.15
C VAL A 75 9.35 -2.67 4.28
N ASN A 76 10.27 -3.33 4.99
CA ASN A 76 10.30 -4.79 5.23
C ASN A 76 10.33 -5.63 3.94
N ASP A 77 11.05 -5.17 2.91
CA ASP A 77 11.35 -5.91 1.67
C ASP A 77 10.10 -6.47 0.94
N PRO A 78 9.24 -5.60 0.38
CA PRO A 78 8.08 -6.02 -0.41
C PRO A 78 8.51 -6.75 -1.70
N ASP A 79 8.13 -8.02 -1.84
CA ASP A 79 8.59 -8.96 -2.87
C ASP A 79 7.64 -9.13 -4.08
N TRP A 80 6.79 -8.13 -4.32
CA TRP A 80 5.84 -8.08 -5.44
C TRP A 80 6.24 -7.11 -6.55
#